data_AF-A0A447QNQ7-F1
#
_entry.id   AF-A0A447QNQ7-F1
#
_cell.length_a   1.000
_cell.length_b   1.000
_cell.length_c   1.000
_cell.angle_alpha   90.00
_cell.angle_beta   90.00
_cell.angle_gamma   90.00
#
_symmetry.space_group_name_H-M   'P 1'
#
loop_
_entity.id
_entity.type
_entity.pdbx_description
1 polymer ?
#
loop_
_entity_poly.entity_id
_entity_poly.type
_entity_poly.pdbx_seq_one_letter_code
_entity_poly.pdbx_strand_id
1 'polypeptide(L)'
;MAHYALTPRVQQLAERFLSQNSTISTERASLLETLNDDVAGQPAQVRHARRFNELVKKLPGYIGPDELIVGSQSSMPRAAIFHSESELRTLPPLPRRARNRLTIWR
;
A
#
# COMPACT_ATOMS: atom_id res chain seq x y z
N MET A 1 35.89 13.69 2.55
CA MET A 1 34.56 13.05 2.37
C MET A 1 33.66 14.08 1.72
N ALA A 2 33.01 13.76 0.59
CA ALA A 2 32.11 14.71 -0.06
C ALA A 2 30.89 14.95 0.85
N HIS A 3 30.64 16.22 1.19
CA HIS A 3 29.41 16.64 1.86
C HIS A 3 28.27 16.53 0.86
N TYR A 4 27.59 15.38 0.83
CA TYR A 4 26.39 15.21 0.03
C TYR A 4 25.22 15.91 0.74
N ALA A 5 25.03 17.18 0.42
CA ALA A 5 23.78 17.86 0.76
C ALA A 5 22.65 17.24 -0.07
N LEU A 6 21.49 17.01 0.56
CA LEU A 6 20.30 16.58 -0.15
C LEU A 6 19.90 17.65 -1.19
N THR A 7 19.61 17.22 -2.42
CA THR A 7 19.03 18.13 -3.40
C THR A 7 17.69 18.69 -2.90
N PRO A 8 17.29 19.91 -3.29
CA PRO A 8 16.03 20.50 -2.86
C PRO A 8 14.82 19.59 -3.10
N ARG A 9 14.84 18.82 -4.20
CA ARG A 9 13.82 17.81 -4.54
C ARG A 9 13.72 16.72 -3.46
N VAL A 10 14.84 16.16 -3.05
CA VAL A 10 14.86 15.06 -2.06
C VAL A 10 14.49 15.58 -0.66
N GLN A 11 14.86 16.82 -0.32
CA GLN A 11 14.43 17.45 0.93
C GLN A 11 12.90 17.57 0.98
N GLN A 12 12.28 18.10 -0.09
CA GLN A 12 10.81 18.21 -0.17
C GLN A 12 10.10 16.85 -0.12
N LEU A 13 10.63 15.83 -0.79
CA LEU A 13 10.09 14.47 -0.72
C LEU A 13 10.14 13.91 0.72
N ALA A 14 11.26 14.11 1.43
CA ALA A 14 11.42 13.67 2.80
C ALA A 14 10.45 14.41 3.75
N GLU A 15 10.35 15.73 3.64
CA GLU A 15 9.41 16.53 4.42
C GLU A 15 7.96 16.09 4.19
N ARG A 16 7.58 15.89 2.93
CA ARG A 16 6.23 15.42 2.57
C ARG A 16 5.94 14.04 3.18
N PHE A 17 6.87 13.10 3.06
CA PHE A 17 6.74 11.76 3.63
C PHE A 17 6.60 11.79 5.17
N LEU A 18 7.41 12.60 5.84
CA LEU A 18 7.37 12.74 7.31
C LEU A 18 6.11 13.45 7.80
N SER A 19 5.56 14.39 7.02
CA SER A 19 4.34 15.14 7.36
C SER A 19 3.06 14.30 7.31
N GLN A 20 3.09 13.16 6.60
CA GLN A 20 1.92 12.32 6.40
C GLN A 20 1.71 11.32 7.54
N ASN A 21 0.46 11.14 7.94
CA ASN A 21 0.07 10.11 8.89
C ASN A 21 0.09 8.75 8.20
N SER A 22 0.41 7.70 8.96
CA SER A 22 0.24 6.34 8.46
C SER A 22 -1.26 6.01 8.44
N THR A 23 -1.68 5.29 7.41
CA THR A 23 -3.07 4.88 7.22
C THR A 23 -3.14 3.38 7.02
N ILE A 24 -4.36 2.83 7.02
CA ILE A 24 -4.60 1.43 6.70
C ILE A 24 -5.35 1.40 5.36
N SER A 25 -4.81 0.66 4.39
CA SER A 25 -5.48 0.37 3.12
C SER A 25 -6.03 -1.05 3.13
N THR A 26 -7.33 -1.16 2.89
CA THR A 26 -8.05 -2.44 2.75
C THR A 26 -8.17 -2.90 1.29
N GLU A 27 -7.77 -2.05 0.34
CA GLU A 27 -7.98 -2.22 -1.10
C GLU A 27 -7.42 -3.56 -1.61
N ARG A 28 -6.17 -3.86 -1.22
CA ARG A 28 -5.47 -5.08 -1.63
C ARG A 28 -6.19 -6.34 -1.13
N ALA A 29 -6.60 -6.35 0.14
CA ALA A 29 -7.28 -7.49 0.74
C ALA A 29 -8.64 -7.73 0.06
N SER A 30 -9.42 -6.67 -0.17
CA SER A 30 -10.70 -6.77 -0.88
C SER A 30 -10.52 -7.26 -2.32
N LEU A 31 -9.53 -6.74 -3.06
CA LEU A 31 -9.22 -7.22 -4.41
C LEU A 31 -8.82 -8.70 -4.40
N LEU A 32 -7.97 -9.11 -3.46
CA LEU A 32 -7.53 -10.49 -3.33
C LEU A 32 -8.69 -11.45 -3.02
N GLU A 33 -9.69 -11.01 -2.28
CA GLU A 33 -10.89 -11.79 -1.99
C GLU A 33 -11.75 -11.95 -3.25
N THR A 34 -11.99 -10.87 -3.99
CA THR A 34 -12.76 -10.93 -5.25
C THR A 34 -12.11 -11.82 -6.32
N LEU A 35 -10.77 -11.94 -6.29
CA LEU A 35 -10.04 -12.77 -7.24
C LEU A 35 -10.06 -14.26 -6.88
N ASN A 36 -10.42 -14.67 -5.66
CA ASN A 36 -10.35 -16.07 -5.25
C ASN A 36 -11.22 -16.99 -6.13
N ASP A 37 -12.41 -16.53 -6.50
CA ASP A 37 -13.34 -17.28 -7.35
C ASP A 37 -12.83 -17.42 -8.78
N ASP A 38 -12.18 -16.38 -9.32
CA ASP A 38 -11.63 -16.35 -10.68
C ASP A 38 -10.47 -17.36 -10.90
N VAL A 39 -9.78 -17.76 -9.84
CA VAL A 39 -8.63 -18.69 -9.88
C VAL A 39 -8.95 -20.11 -9.41
N ALA A 40 -10.17 -20.39 -8.94
CA ALA A 40 -10.53 -21.69 -8.35
C ALA A 40 -10.34 -22.88 -9.31
N GLY A 41 -10.60 -22.68 -10.62
CA GLY A 41 -10.47 -23.71 -11.65
C GLY A 41 -9.06 -23.90 -12.23
N GLN A 42 -8.06 -23.14 -11.75
CA GLN A 42 -6.73 -23.13 -12.37
C GLN A 42 -5.76 -24.15 -11.73
N PRO A 43 -4.81 -24.70 -12.52
CA PRO A 43 -3.75 -25.56 -11.99
C PRO A 43 -2.97 -24.86 -10.89
N ALA A 44 -2.65 -25.60 -9.82
CA ALA A 44 -1.99 -25.04 -8.63
C ALA A 44 -0.66 -24.34 -8.97
N GLN A 45 0.07 -24.85 -9.96
CA GLN A 45 1.35 -24.34 -10.42
C GLN A 45 1.28 -22.91 -10.97
N VAL A 46 0.16 -22.53 -11.60
CA VAL A 46 -0.02 -21.20 -12.22
C VAL A 46 -0.95 -20.29 -11.43
N ARG A 47 -1.69 -20.84 -10.46
CA ARG A 47 -2.74 -20.14 -9.71
C ARG A 47 -2.23 -18.85 -9.05
N HIS A 48 -1.08 -18.91 -8.36
CA HIS A 48 -0.51 -17.74 -7.70
C HIS A 48 -0.04 -16.67 -8.67
N ALA A 49 0.64 -17.08 -9.76
CA ALA A 49 1.11 -16.16 -10.79
C ALA A 49 -0.06 -15.45 -11.49
N ARG A 50 -1.13 -16.19 -11.80
CA ARG A 50 -2.35 -15.64 -12.40
C ARG A 50 -3.09 -14.70 -11.46
N ARG A 51 -3.26 -15.10 -10.19
CA ARG A 51 -3.86 -14.23 -9.15
C ARG A 51 -3.07 -12.93 -8.99
N PHE A 52 -1.75 -13.01 -8.94
CA PHE A 52 -0.88 -11.82 -8.84
C PHE A 52 -0.97 -10.94 -10.10
N ASN A 53 -0.99 -11.54 -11.28
CA ASN A 53 -1.15 -10.79 -12.53
C ASN A 53 -2.47 -10.00 -12.58
N GLU A 54 -3.59 -10.62 -12.19
CA GLU A 54 -4.87 -9.93 -12.13
C GLU A 54 -4.92 -8.87 -11.02
N LEU A 55 -4.24 -9.12 -9.90
CA LEU A 55 -4.07 -8.13 -8.84
C LEU A 55 -3.33 -6.89 -9.34
N VAL A 56 -2.17 -7.06 -10.00
CA VAL A 56 -1.35 -5.95 -10.52
C VAL A 56 -2.13 -5.09 -11.52
N LYS A 57 -3.00 -5.69 -12.33
CA LYS A 57 -3.87 -4.93 -13.27
C LYS A 57 -4.91 -4.06 -12.57
N LYS A 58 -5.36 -4.45 -11.38
CA LYS A 58 -6.45 -3.78 -10.63
C LYS A 58 -5.96 -2.90 -9.49
N LEU A 59 -4.69 -3.07 -9.06
CA LEU A 59 -4.14 -2.29 -7.95
C LEU A 59 -4.08 -0.80 -8.30
N PRO A 60 -4.49 0.09 -7.37
CA PRO A 60 -4.38 1.51 -7.59
C PRO A 60 -2.91 1.93 -7.62
N GLY A 61 -2.54 2.66 -8.67
CA GLY A 61 -1.24 3.33 -8.76
C GLY A 61 -1.27 4.69 -8.06
N TYR A 62 -0.13 5.10 -7.53
CA TYR A 62 0.09 6.46 -7.03
C TYR A 62 1.45 6.95 -7.52
N ILE A 63 1.47 8.17 -8.03
CA ILE A 63 2.69 8.89 -8.41
C ILE A 63 2.65 10.22 -7.66
N GLY A 64 3.58 10.40 -6.74
CA GLY A 64 3.72 11.62 -5.97
C GLY A 64 4.35 12.75 -6.80
N PRO A 65 4.12 14.02 -6.43
CA PRO A 65 4.82 15.14 -7.06
C PRO A 65 6.34 14.99 -6.87
N ASP A 66 7.13 15.33 -7.89
CA ASP A 66 8.60 15.36 -7.84
C ASP A 66 9.29 13.98 -7.65
N GLU A 67 8.51 12.89 -7.71
CA GLU A 67 9.03 11.52 -7.69
C GLU A 67 9.64 11.17 -9.05
N LEU A 68 10.90 10.72 -9.01
CA LEU A 68 11.57 10.15 -10.18
C LEU A 68 11.52 8.61 -10.18
N ILE A 69 11.42 8.03 -8.99
CA ILE A 69 11.21 6.59 -8.80
C ILE A 69 9.78 6.45 -8.32
N VAL A 70 8.96 5.75 -9.10
CA VAL A 70 7.54 5.56 -8.85
C VAL A 70 7.27 4.11 -8.48
N GLY A 71 6.18 3.89 -7.74
CA GLY A 71 5.77 2.56 -7.30
C GLY A 71 5.21 2.63 -5.89
N SER A 72 3.89 2.64 -5.81
CA SER A 72 3.18 2.57 -4.53
C SER A 72 2.53 1.20 -4.35
N GLN A 73 2.43 0.76 -3.11
CA GLN A 73 1.72 -0.46 -2.73
C GLN A 73 0.21 -0.22 -2.54
N SER A 74 -0.24 1.03 -2.51
CA SER A 74 -1.64 1.42 -2.34
C SER A 74 -1.94 2.78 -3.01
N SER A 75 -3.20 3.20 -2.99
CA SER A 75 -3.61 4.53 -3.46
C SER A 75 -3.03 5.69 -2.65
N MET A 76 -2.55 5.45 -1.43
CA MET A 76 -2.04 6.48 -0.52
C MET A 76 -0.60 6.20 -0.06
N PRO A 77 0.23 7.24 0.07
CA PRO A 77 1.54 7.13 0.70
C PRO A 77 1.40 6.75 2.19
N ARG A 78 2.35 5.95 2.69
CA ARG A 78 2.40 5.46 4.09
C ARG A 78 1.19 4.63 4.55
N ALA A 79 0.44 4.04 3.61
CA ALA A 79 -0.60 3.10 3.98
C ALA A 79 -0.03 1.71 4.26
N ALA A 80 -0.44 1.11 5.37
CA ALA A 80 -0.25 -0.32 5.63
C ALA A 80 -1.25 -1.13 4.81
N ILE A 81 -0.76 -2.16 4.10
CA ILE A 81 -1.57 -3.05 3.28
C ILE A 81 -1.82 -4.39 3.99
N PHE A 82 -2.95 -5.00 3.66
CA PHE A 82 -3.35 -6.32 4.14
C PHE A 82 -3.46 -7.31 2.98
N HIS A 83 -3.25 -8.60 3.26
CA HIS A 83 -3.20 -9.66 2.26
C HIS A 83 -4.44 -10.56 2.29
N SER A 84 -5.31 -10.40 3.29
CA SER A 84 -6.58 -11.11 3.41
C SER A 84 -7.58 -10.33 4.26
N GLU A 85 -8.87 -10.60 4.07
CA GLU A 85 -9.91 -10.06 4.96
C GLU A 85 -9.80 -10.60 6.40
N SER A 86 -9.27 -11.81 6.59
CA SER A 86 -9.10 -12.39 7.92
C SER A 86 -8.09 -11.59 8.75
N GLU A 87 -6.97 -11.18 8.15
CA GLU A 87 -5.99 -10.27 8.79
C GLU A 87 -6.60 -8.90 9.13
N LEU A 88 -7.51 -8.39 8.31
CA LEU A 88 -8.21 -7.14 8.62
C LEU A 88 -9.13 -7.28 9.83
N ARG A 89 -9.73 -8.46 10.03
CA ARG A 89 -10.65 -8.75 11.14
C ARG A 89 -9.93 -8.96 12.47
N THR A 90 -8.63 -9.26 12.48
CA THR A 90 -7.83 -9.38 13.71
C THR A 90 -7.38 -8.03 14.26
N LEU A 91 -7.56 -6.93 13.51
CA LEU A 91 -7.30 -5.59 14.02
C LEU A 91 -8.26 -5.26 15.17
N PRO A 92 -7.76 -4.69 16.27
CA PRO A 92 -8.63 -4.15 17.31
C PRO A 92 -9.53 -3.05 16.70
N PRO A 93 -10.74 -2.83 17.22
CA PRO A 93 -11.63 -1.79 16.73
C PRO A 93 -10.92 -0.45 16.76
N LEU A 94 -10.55 0.05 15.59
CA LEU A 94 -9.88 1.34 15.46
C LEU A 94 -10.86 2.42 15.95
N PRO A 95 -10.47 3.30 16.89
CA PRO A 95 -11.35 4.35 17.37
C PRO A 95 -11.82 5.19 16.18
N ARG A 96 -13.11 5.60 16.14
CA ARG A 96 -13.73 6.37 15.04
C ARG A 96 -12.96 7.64 14.61
N ARG A 97 -12.01 8.13 15.43
CA ARG A 97 -11.06 9.22 15.12
C ARG A 97 -9.90 8.81 14.19
N ALA A 98 -9.70 7.52 13.93
CA ALA A 98 -8.55 6.97 13.23
C ALA A 98 -8.80 6.67 11.74
N ARG A 99 -9.84 7.27 11.14
CA ARG A 99 -10.04 7.18 9.68
C ARG A 99 -9.04 8.08 8.91
N ASN A 100 -8.46 9.11 9.57
CA ASN A 100 -7.51 10.06 8.96
C ASN A 100 -6.25 10.36 9.81
N ARG A 101 -6.03 9.70 10.95
CA ARG A 101 -4.81 9.87 11.75
C ARG A 101 -4.45 8.58 12.48
N LEU A 102 -3.51 7.82 11.92
CA LEU A 102 -2.72 6.84 12.65
C LEU A 102 -1.25 7.28 12.61
N THR A 103 -0.82 8.00 13.64
CA THR A 103 0.60 8.03 14.02
C THR A 103 0.92 6.68 14.64
N ILE A 104 1.50 5.79 13.84
CA ILE A 104 2.04 4.52 14.32
C ILE A 104 3.51 4.78 14.66
N TRP A 105 3.88 4.50 15.91
CA TRP A 105 5.21 4.60 16.55
C TRP A 105 5.72 6.01 16.90
N ARG A 106 5.58 6.35 18.19
CA ARG A 106 6.57 7.13 18.97
C ARG A 106 6.92 6.33 20.21
#